data_AF-A0A838EKH5-F1
#
_entry.id   AF-A0A838EKH5-F1
#
_cell.length_a   1.000
_cell.length_b   1.000
_cell.length_c   1.000
_cell.angle_alpha   90.00
_cell.angle_beta   90.00
_cell.angle_gamma   90.00
#
_symmetry.space_group_name_H-M   'P 1'
#
loop_
_entity.id
_entity.type
_entity.pdbx_description
1 polymer ?
#
loop_
_entity_poly.entity_id
_entity_poly.type
_entity_poly.pdbx_seq_one_letter_code
_entity_poly.pdbx_strand_id
1 'polypeptide(L)'
;EHSIASDPHDGRAHYYLGNALYDKKRHRDALRHWEASYACDATFATVQRNLALGYFNIMKDTERALHALEQAFAIDPTDARILYELDQLYKRLNVIPAKRREHLERHWELVVARDDLYLEYVTLLNIMQDYAGAIALLSQRRLHPWEGGEGTATRQYVFAHVEIGKQLLHSQQGQEAVEMLLKALDYPENLGEGKLTGAQENNIRYYLGCAYRDLGEMEQATHCFQLAARGIEEPTSAIFYNDQPPDMIFYQGLARLQLNDDEGALRRFSTLIAYGEQHLADAVKIDYFAVSLPDFQTFEEDLQRSNRIHCHYMLGLGYLGLQAFEQAREHFDQVLLLDIAHQGAMVHLKLVPDDEPE
;
A
#
# COMPACT_ATOMS: atom_id res chain seq x y z
N GLU A 1 -7.82 32.33 25.09
CA GLU A 1 -7.07 33.60 25.14
C GLU A 1 -7.16 34.27 26.51
N HIS A 2 -8.36 34.61 27.02
CA HIS A 2 -8.48 35.20 28.38
C HIS A 2 -7.85 34.33 29.48
N SER A 3 -8.08 33.01 29.48
CA SER A 3 -7.46 32.09 30.44
C SER A 3 -5.93 32.12 30.39
N ILE A 4 -5.34 32.16 29.19
CA ILE A 4 -3.88 32.25 28.99
C ILE A 4 -3.33 33.62 29.43
N ALA A 5 -4.09 34.69 29.20
CA ALA A 5 -3.69 36.03 29.65
C ALA A 5 -3.68 36.12 31.19
N SER A 6 -4.59 35.41 31.86
CA SER A 6 -4.66 35.33 33.33
C SER A 6 -3.63 34.36 33.91
N ASP A 7 -3.36 33.24 33.22
CA ASP A 7 -2.31 32.27 33.57
C ASP A 7 -1.59 31.76 32.31
N PRO A 8 -0.41 32.33 31.99
CA PRO A 8 0.38 31.89 30.84
C PRO A 8 0.92 30.45 30.92
N HIS A 9 0.85 29.80 32.09
CA HIS A 9 1.31 28.43 32.29
C HIS A 9 0.16 27.41 32.30
N ASP A 10 -1.08 27.83 31.96
CA ASP A 10 -2.19 26.91 31.76
C ASP A 10 -1.99 26.12 30.45
N GLY A 11 -1.28 25.00 30.57
CA GLY A 11 -0.99 24.10 29.45
C GLY A 11 -2.24 23.57 28.75
N ARG A 12 -3.37 23.40 29.46
CA ARG A 12 -4.63 22.94 28.86
C ARG A 12 -5.29 24.04 28.05
N ALA A 13 -5.30 25.29 28.53
CA ALA A 13 -5.80 26.42 27.77
C ALA A 13 -5.01 26.62 26.48
N HIS A 14 -3.68 26.46 26.53
CA HIS A 14 -2.82 26.44 25.36
C HIS A 14 -3.19 25.30 24.39
N TYR A 15 -3.37 24.08 24.88
CA TYR A 15 -3.80 22.93 24.05
C TYR A 15 -5.13 23.18 23.32
N TYR A 16 -6.18 23.60 24.04
CA TYR A 16 -7.50 23.81 23.45
C TYR A 16 -7.50 24.97 22.44
N LEU A 17 -6.77 26.05 22.73
CA LEU A 17 -6.61 27.14 21.77
C LEU A 17 -5.85 26.68 20.52
N GLY A 18 -4.81 25.86 20.69
CA GLY A 18 -4.10 25.25 19.56
C GLY A 18 -5.05 24.45 18.66
N ASN A 19 -5.90 23.60 19.25
CA ASN A 19 -6.88 22.82 18.49
C ASN A 19 -7.88 23.73 17.74
N ALA A 20 -8.40 24.77 18.40
CA ALA A 20 -9.32 25.72 17.77
C ALA A 20 -8.67 26.49 16.62
N LEU A 21 -7.41 26.90 16.77
CA LEU A 21 -6.65 27.57 15.71
C LEU A 21 -6.35 26.65 14.54
N TYR A 22 -6.07 25.37 14.81
CA TYR A 22 -5.85 24.37 13.76
C TYR A 22 -7.10 24.16 12.92
N ASP A 23 -8.28 24.04 13.55
CA ASP A 23 -9.59 24.00 12.87
C ASP A 23 -9.82 25.24 11.98
N LYS A 24 -9.38 26.42 12.44
CA LYS A 24 -9.44 27.66 11.66
C LYS A 24 -8.31 27.82 10.65
N LYS A 25 -7.58 26.75 10.32
CA LYS A 25 -6.45 26.73 9.37
C LYS A 25 -5.30 27.69 9.72
N ARG A 26 -5.23 28.16 10.97
CA ARG A 26 -4.13 28.98 11.51
C ARG A 26 -3.02 28.07 12.07
N HIS A 27 -2.52 27.18 11.22
CA HIS A 27 -1.69 26.05 11.64
C HIS A 27 -0.40 26.44 12.37
N ARG A 28 0.28 27.51 11.93
CA ARG A 28 1.50 28.00 12.60
C ARG A 28 1.22 28.57 13.99
N ASP A 29 0.07 29.21 14.18
CA ASP A 29 -0.31 29.71 15.51
C ASP A 29 -0.72 28.55 16.42
N ALA A 30 -1.43 27.55 15.88
CA ALA A 30 -1.77 26.33 16.60
C ALA A 30 -0.53 25.60 17.12
N LEU A 31 0.48 25.43 16.27
CA LEU A 31 1.78 24.83 16.63
C LEU A 31 2.44 25.55 17.80
N ARG A 32 2.51 26.90 17.79
CA ARG A 32 3.09 27.66 18.91
C ARG A 32 2.33 27.41 20.23
N HIS A 33 1.01 27.31 20.17
CA HIS A 33 0.20 27.03 21.35
C HIS A 33 0.38 25.59 21.84
N TRP A 34 0.52 24.60 20.95
CA TRP A 34 0.85 23.24 21.33
C TRP A 34 2.28 23.13 21.91
N GLU A 35 3.27 23.83 21.34
CA GLU A 35 4.64 23.89 21.90
C GLU A 35 4.64 24.49 23.32
N ALA A 36 3.88 25.56 23.54
CA ALA A 36 3.71 26.14 24.87
C ALA A 36 2.97 25.19 25.84
N SER A 37 1.96 24.46 25.36
CA SER A 37 1.27 23.44 26.15
C SER A 37 2.24 22.34 26.61
N TYR A 38 3.07 21.85 25.68
CA TYR A 38 4.10 20.85 25.98
C TYR A 38 5.16 21.38 26.96
N ALA A 39 5.55 22.64 26.84
CA ALA A 39 6.49 23.28 27.77
C ALA A 39 5.92 23.38 29.21
N CYS A 40 4.59 23.47 29.36
CA CYS A 40 3.93 23.47 30.67
C CYS A 40 3.77 22.05 31.24
N ASP A 41 3.44 21.08 30.39
CA ASP A 41 3.26 19.68 30.77
C ASP A 41 3.80 18.74 29.68
N ALA A 42 5.02 18.23 29.91
CA ALA A 42 5.67 17.31 28.99
C ALA A 42 5.04 15.91 28.98
N THR A 43 4.16 15.59 29.94
CA THR A 43 3.49 14.28 30.06
C THR A 43 2.16 14.20 29.32
N PHE A 44 1.79 15.26 28.59
CA PHE A 44 0.54 15.28 27.84
C PHE A 44 0.72 14.65 26.43
N ALA A 45 0.58 13.32 26.35
CA ALA A 45 0.77 12.56 25.10
C ALA A 45 -0.01 13.12 23.90
N THR A 46 -1.26 13.57 24.11
CA THR A 46 -2.10 14.12 23.03
C THR A 46 -1.52 15.38 22.41
N VAL A 47 -0.86 16.25 23.18
CA VAL A 47 -0.20 17.45 22.66
C VAL A 47 0.98 17.06 21.77
N GLN A 48 1.79 16.10 22.22
CA GLN A 48 2.91 15.60 21.44
C GLN A 48 2.48 14.94 20.13
N ARG A 49 1.40 14.14 20.17
CA ARG A 49 0.75 13.61 18.96
C ARG A 49 0.35 14.74 18.01
N ASN A 50 -0.30 15.80 18.49
CA ASN A 50 -0.70 16.94 17.64
C ASN A 50 0.49 17.71 17.08
N LEU A 51 1.56 17.86 17.88
CA LEU A 51 2.82 18.45 17.41
C LEU A 51 3.45 17.61 16.30
N ALA A 52 3.44 16.27 16.42
CA ALA A 52 3.94 15.39 15.36
C ALA A 52 3.22 15.63 14.02
N LEU A 53 1.89 15.70 14.05
CA LEU A 53 1.08 16.00 12.85
C LEU A 53 1.40 17.37 12.28
N GLY A 54 1.54 18.39 13.14
CA GLY A 54 1.86 19.74 12.70
C GLY A 54 3.29 19.86 12.13
N TYR A 55 4.27 19.21 12.75
CA TYR A 55 5.64 19.18 12.23
C TYR A 55 5.72 18.50 10.88
N PHE A 56 5.03 17.37 10.70
CA PHE A 56 5.03 16.66 9.42
C PHE A 56 4.25 17.42 8.35
N ASN A 57 2.97 17.70 8.58
CA ASN A 57 2.08 18.22 7.54
C ASN A 57 2.37 19.68 7.20
N ILE A 58 2.67 20.52 8.21
CA ILE A 58 2.76 21.97 8.06
C ILE A 58 4.20 22.45 7.91
N MET A 59 5.10 21.92 8.75
CA MET A 59 6.51 22.35 8.75
C MET A 59 7.37 21.52 7.80
N LYS A 60 6.86 20.37 7.33
CA LYS A 60 7.63 19.39 6.52
C LYS A 60 8.91 18.94 7.23
N ASP A 61 8.87 18.90 8.56
CA ASP A 61 9.98 18.50 9.43
C ASP A 61 9.74 17.09 9.96
N THR A 62 10.28 16.11 9.23
CA THR A 62 10.08 14.68 9.51
C THR A 62 10.79 14.21 10.78
N GLU A 63 11.94 14.80 11.11
CA GLU A 63 12.70 14.42 12.30
C GLU A 63 11.96 14.83 13.57
N ARG A 64 11.51 16.10 13.65
CA ARG A 64 10.71 16.55 14.80
C ARG A 64 9.37 15.82 14.89
N ALA A 65 8.75 15.52 13.75
CA ALA A 65 7.51 14.76 13.72
C ALA A 65 7.69 13.36 14.31
N LEU A 66 8.72 12.64 13.88
CA LEU A 66 9.00 11.29 14.37
C LEU A 66 9.31 11.32 15.86
N HIS A 67 10.21 12.21 16.29
CA HIS A 67 10.57 12.33 17.69
C HIS A 67 9.35 12.62 18.58
N ALA A 68 8.50 13.58 18.19
CA ALA A 68 7.30 13.91 18.96
C ALA A 68 6.32 12.73 19.05
N LEU A 69 6.17 11.92 18.00
CA LEU A 69 5.24 10.80 18.00
C LEU A 69 5.78 9.59 18.80
N GLU A 70 7.07 9.31 18.71
CA GLU A 70 7.75 8.31 19.56
C GLU A 70 7.62 8.67 21.04
N GLN A 71 7.83 9.95 21.38
CA GLN A 71 7.65 10.45 22.74
C GLN A 71 6.19 10.39 23.20
N ALA A 72 5.23 10.71 22.33
CA ALA A 72 3.81 10.56 22.63
C ALA A 72 3.47 9.11 23.01
N PHE A 73 3.98 8.13 22.25
CA PHE A 73 3.78 6.71 22.55
C PHE A 73 4.54 6.26 23.80
N ALA A 74 5.73 6.79 24.05
CA ALA A 74 6.50 6.47 25.26
C ALA A 74 5.79 6.95 26.54
N ILE A 75 5.02 8.04 26.47
CA ILE A 75 4.22 8.57 27.57
C ILE A 75 2.98 7.72 27.81
N ASP A 76 2.26 7.34 26.74
CA ASP A 76 1.11 6.45 26.81
C ASP A 76 1.28 5.24 25.89
N PRO A 77 1.97 4.18 26.36
CA PRO A 77 2.25 3.00 25.57
C PRO A 77 1.04 2.08 25.42
N THR A 78 -0.14 2.50 25.89
CA THR A 78 -1.39 1.75 25.79
C THR A 78 -2.34 2.32 24.73
N ASP A 79 -2.00 3.46 24.12
CA ASP A 79 -2.82 4.08 23.09
C ASP A 79 -2.56 3.44 21.70
N ALA A 80 -3.46 2.53 21.32
CA ALA A 80 -3.42 1.87 20.01
C ALA A 80 -3.52 2.84 18.82
N ARG A 81 -4.12 4.03 18.99
CA ARG A 81 -4.17 5.04 17.94
C ARG A 81 -2.79 5.65 17.72
N ILE A 82 -2.07 5.99 18.80
CA ILE A 82 -0.71 6.54 18.67
C ILE A 82 0.22 5.51 18.02
N LEU A 83 0.11 4.23 18.41
CA LEU A 83 0.89 3.16 17.76
C LEU A 83 0.60 3.06 16.26
N TYR A 84 -0.67 3.09 15.86
CA TYR A 84 -1.06 3.09 14.45
C TYR A 84 -0.47 4.28 13.69
N GLU A 85 -0.59 5.49 14.24
CA GLU A 85 -0.05 6.69 13.61
C GLU A 85 1.48 6.67 13.54
N LEU A 86 2.16 6.12 14.56
CA LEU A 86 3.60 5.93 14.54
C LEU A 86 4.03 4.96 13.43
N ASP A 87 3.31 3.86 13.25
CA ASP A 87 3.57 2.91 12.17
C ASP A 87 3.32 3.53 10.78
N GLN A 88 2.25 4.33 10.62
CA GLN A 88 2.02 5.10 9.40
C GLN A 88 3.16 6.08 9.11
N LEU A 89 3.70 6.75 10.14
CA LEU A 89 4.85 7.63 9.97
C LEU A 89 6.10 6.85 9.57
N TYR A 90 6.38 5.71 10.22
CA TYR A 90 7.49 4.83 9.82
C TYR A 90 7.39 4.38 8.36
N LYS A 91 6.19 4.02 7.90
CA LYS A 91 5.91 3.70 6.49
C LYS A 91 6.26 4.86 5.57
N ARG A 92 5.81 6.08 5.90
CA ARG A 92 6.10 7.30 5.12
C ARG A 92 7.59 7.63 5.08
N LEU A 93 8.30 7.40 6.18
CA LEU A 93 9.75 7.59 6.28
C LEU A 93 10.57 6.42 5.69
N ASN A 94 9.91 5.48 5.01
CA ASN A 94 10.55 4.35 4.33
C ASN A 94 11.36 3.45 5.30
N VAL A 95 10.93 3.35 6.57
CA VAL A 95 11.55 2.46 7.55
C VAL A 95 11.38 1.01 7.12
N ILE A 96 12.45 0.23 7.20
CA ILE A 96 12.47 -1.15 6.71
C ILE A 96 11.35 -2.01 7.35
N PRO A 97 10.65 -2.87 6.56
CA PRO A 97 9.46 -3.60 7.02
C PRO A 97 9.72 -4.47 8.26
N ALA A 98 10.89 -5.10 8.35
CA ALA A 98 11.25 -5.95 9.48
C ALA A 98 11.26 -5.19 10.82
N LYS A 99 11.71 -3.93 10.85
CA LYS A 99 11.70 -3.10 12.06
C LYS A 99 10.27 -2.71 12.46
N ARG A 100 9.44 -2.37 11.47
CA ARG A 100 8.01 -2.09 11.70
C ARG A 100 7.32 -3.32 12.27
N ARG A 101 7.54 -4.49 11.68
CA ARG A 101 6.97 -5.76 12.15
C ARG A 101 7.36 -6.04 13.60
N GLU A 102 8.65 -5.97 13.92
CA GLU A 102 9.15 -6.18 15.28
C GLU A 102 8.54 -5.20 16.29
N HIS A 103 8.37 -3.93 15.91
CA HIS A 103 7.74 -2.93 16.76
C HIS A 103 6.27 -3.26 17.05
N LEU A 104 5.51 -3.70 16.03
CA LEU A 104 4.11 -4.11 16.18
C LEU A 104 3.96 -5.42 16.97
N GLU A 105 4.84 -6.40 16.75
CA GLU A 105 4.86 -7.68 17.50
C GLU A 105 5.00 -7.46 19.01
N ARG A 106 5.85 -6.50 19.42
CA ARG A 106 6.05 -6.13 20.83
C ARG A 106 4.81 -5.52 21.49
N HIS A 107 3.87 -5.02 20.69
CA HIS A 107 2.65 -4.36 21.15
C HIS A 107 1.39 -5.05 20.60
N TRP A 108 1.44 -6.39 20.51
CA TRP A 108 0.39 -7.19 19.86
C TRP A 108 -1.02 -6.92 20.39
N GLU A 109 -1.18 -6.69 21.70
CA GLU A 109 -2.49 -6.38 22.30
C GLU A 109 -3.13 -5.13 21.69
N LEU A 110 -2.33 -4.13 21.33
CA LEU A 110 -2.79 -2.91 20.65
C LEU A 110 -3.07 -3.15 19.17
N VAL A 111 -2.27 -4.00 18.53
CA VAL A 111 -2.46 -4.39 17.13
C VAL A 111 -3.82 -5.07 16.94
N VAL A 112 -4.17 -6.02 17.82
CA VAL A 112 -5.47 -6.71 17.73
C VAL A 112 -6.64 -5.85 18.22
N ALA A 113 -6.40 -4.75 18.90
CA ALA A 113 -7.47 -3.86 19.37
C ALA A 113 -8.16 -3.10 18.22
N ARG A 114 -7.49 -2.94 17.05
CA ARG A 114 -8.00 -2.17 15.92
C ARG A 114 -7.79 -2.88 14.58
N ASP A 115 -8.78 -2.83 13.69
CA ASP A 115 -8.71 -3.49 12.37
C ASP A 115 -7.67 -2.84 11.44
N ASP A 116 -7.50 -1.52 11.52
CA ASP A 116 -6.54 -0.77 10.68
C ASP A 116 -5.09 -1.16 10.97
N LEU A 117 -4.69 -1.15 12.24
CA LEU A 117 -3.35 -1.57 12.67
C LEU A 117 -3.12 -3.07 12.46
N TYR A 118 -4.15 -3.89 12.67
CA TYR A 118 -4.09 -5.31 12.38
C TYR A 118 -3.79 -5.59 10.90
N LEU A 119 -4.40 -4.85 9.98
CA LEU A 119 -4.16 -5.01 8.55
C LEU A 119 -2.80 -4.46 8.09
N GLU A 120 -2.24 -3.44 8.74
CA GLU A 120 -0.84 -3.06 8.51
C GLU A 120 0.12 -4.20 8.88
N TYR A 121 -0.14 -4.89 10.00
CA TYR A 121 0.65 -6.06 10.38
C TYR A 121 0.55 -7.20 9.35
N VAL A 122 -0.67 -7.52 8.89
CA VAL A 122 -0.90 -8.51 7.81
C VAL A 122 -0.15 -8.13 6.53
N THR A 123 -0.15 -6.84 6.18
CA THR A 123 0.57 -6.33 5.01
C THR A 123 2.08 -6.55 5.16
N LEU A 124 2.64 -6.33 6.36
CA LEU A 124 4.05 -6.61 6.65
C LEU A 124 4.39 -8.09 6.53
N LEU A 125 3.51 -9.00 6.96
CA LEU A 125 3.70 -10.44 6.75
C LEU A 125 3.80 -10.78 5.27
N ASN A 126 2.88 -10.26 4.45
CA ASN A 126 2.91 -10.44 3.00
C ASN A 126 4.18 -9.87 2.36
N ILE A 127 4.61 -8.67 2.75
CA ILE A 127 5.88 -8.06 2.29
C ILE A 127 7.07 -8.96 2.64
N MET A 128 7.05 -9.56 3.83
CA MET A 128 8.10 -10.45 4.32
C MET A 128 7.93 -11.91 3.86
N GLN A 129 6.99 -12.16 2.94
CA GLN A 129 6.71 -13.48 2.35
C GLN A 129 6.16 -14.53 3.32
N ASP A 130 5.66 -14.11 4.47
CA ASP A 130 4.88 -14.96 5.38
C ASP A 130 3.40 -14.95 4.96
N TYR A 131 3.14 -15.47 3.75
CA TYR A 131 1.81 -15.50 3.16
C TYR A 131 0.85 -16.39 3.96
N ALA A 132 1.35 -17.50 4.48
CA ALA A 132 0.56 -18.42 5.31
C ALA A 132 0.13 -17.75 6.63
N GLY A 133 1.04 -17.03 7.29
CA GLY A 133 0.72 -16.23 8.47
C GLY A 133 -0.31 -15.14 8.17
N ALA A 134 -0.15 -14.42 7.05
CA ALA A 134 -1.11 -13.41 6.62
C ALA A 134 -2.53 -13.99 6.43
N ILE A 135 -2.66 -15.13 5.72
CA ILE A 135 -3.95 -15.81 5.53
C ILE A 135 -4.53 -16.30 6.86
N ALA A 136 -3.70 -16.90 7.72
CA ALA A 136 -4.15 -17.40 9.02
C ALA A 136 -4.75 -16.28 9.88
N LEU A 137 -4.11 -15.11 9.92
CA LEU A 137 -4.63 -13.93 10.61
C LEU A 137 -5.93 -13.44 9.98
N LEU A 138 -5.95 -13.26 8.67
CA LEU A 138 -7.16 -12.83 7.94
C LEU A 138 -8.35 -13.78 8.13
N SER A 139 -8.13 -15.09 8.32
CA SER A 139 -9.19 -16.08 8.54
C SER A 139 -9.70 -16.16 9.99
N GLN A 140 -8.95 -15.67 10.98
CA GLN A 140 -9.30 -15.81 12.40
C GLN A 140 -10.29 -14.75 12.91
N ARG A 141 -10.45 -13.64 12.19
CA ARG A 141 -11.21 -12.49 12.63
C ARG A 141 -12.31 -12.14 11.64
N ARG A 142 -13.42 -11.61 12.15
CA ARG A 142 -14.41 -10.89 11.35
C ARG A 142 -14.01 -9.43 11.27
N LEU A 143 -13.52 -9.01 10.10
CA LEU A 143 -13.14 -7.64 9.80
C LEU A 143 -14.36 -6.83 9.41
N HIS A 144 -14.35 -5.55 9.78
CA HIS A 144 -15.40 -4.61 9.40
C HIS A 144 -14.81 -3.57 8.46
N PRO A 145 -15.38 -3.34 7.27
CA PRO A 145 -14.95 -2.23 6.42
C PRO A 145 -15.10 -0.91 7.17
N TRP A 146 -14.14 -0.02 6.98
CA TRP A 146 -14.20 1.35 7.48
C TRP A 146 -13.96 2.33 6.33
N GLU A 147 -14.39 3.57 6.52
CA GLU A 147 -14.22 4.65 5.54
C GLU A 147 -12.73 4.90 5.26
N GLY A 148 -12.33 4.77 3.99
CA GLY A 148 -10.94 4.89 3.55
C GLY A 148 -10.10 3.62 3.70
N GLY A 149 -10.69 2.53 4.22
CA GLY A 149 -10.06 1.21 4.34
C GLY A 149 -10.44 0.22 3.25
N GLU A 150 -11.27 0.61 2.30
CA GLU A 150 -11.94 -0.29 1.36
C GLU A 150 -10.93 -1.10 0.54
N GLY A 151 -11.19 -2.39 0.43
CA GLY A 151 -10.38 -3.36 -0.29
C GLY A 151 -9.10 -3.76 0.44
N THR A 152 -8.77 -3.22 1.61
CA THR A 152 -7.46 -3.49 2.24
C THR A 152 -7.33 -4.94 2.66
N ALA A 153 -8.35 -5.48 3.33
CA ALA A 153 -8.39 -6.88 3.76
C ALA A 153 -8.34 -7.84 2.56
N THR A 154 -9.20 -7.56 1.56
CA THR A 154 -9.34 -8.42 0.38
C THR A 154 -8.12 -8.38 -0.52
N ARG A 155 -7.47 -7.21 -0.70
CA ARG A 155 -6.18 -7.09 -1.41
C ARG A 155 -5.10 -7.94 -0.75
N GLN A 156 -4.96 -7.89 0.58
CA GLN A 156 -3.95 -8.70 1.27
C GLN A 156 -4.27 -10.19 1.23
N TYR A 157 -5.55 -10.57 1.28
CA TYR A 157 -6.00 -11.95 1.12
C TYR A 157 -5.67 -12.50 -0.27
N VAL A 158 -6.02 -11.75 -1.32
CA VAL A 158 -5.74 -12.09 -2.72
C VAL A 158 -4.23 -12.18 -2.96
N PHE A 159 -3.47 -11.19 -2.50
CA PHE A 159 -2.02 -11.15 -2.65
C PHE A 159 -1.37 -12.41 -2.08
N ALA A 160 -1.71 -12.79 -0.84
CA ALA A 160 -1.14 -13.97 -0.21
C ALA A 160 -1.45 -15.26 -0.97
N HIS A 161 -2.70 -15.45 -1.43
CA HIS A 161 -3.09 -16.63 -2.18
C HIS A 161 -2.43 -16.72 -3.56
N VAL A 162 -2.31 -15.59 -4.26
CA VAL A 162 -1.63 -15.53 -5.56
C VAL A 162 -0.15 -15.86 -5.40
N GLU A 163 0.53 -15.30 -4.40
CA GLU A 163 1.95 -15.58 -4.18
C GLU A 163 2.22 -17.03 -3.75
N ILE A 164 1.37 -17.64 -2.92
CA ILE A 164 1.44 -19.08 -2.65
C ILE A 164 1.19 -19.89 -3.94
N GLY A 165 0.19 -19.52 -4.74
CA GLY A 165 -0.08 -20.15 -6.04
C GLY A 165 1.15 -20.13 -6.95
N LYS A 166 1.87 -19.00 -7.02
CA LYS A 166 3.13 -18.88 -7.76
C LYS A 166 4.23 -19.80 -7.23
N GLN A 167 4.38 -19.89 -5.90
CA GLN A 167 5.36 -20.80 -5.27
C GLN A 167 5.07 -22.27 -5.58
N LEU A 168 3.79 -22.65 -5.59
CA LEU A 168 3.34 -24.01 -5.90
C LEU A 168 3.57 -24.34 -7.37
N LEU A 169 3.29 -23.40 -8.29
CA LEU A 169 3.63 -23.54 -9.72
C LEU A 169 5.12 -23.77 -9.92
N HIS A 170 5.98 -22.97 -9.28
CA HIS A 170 7.43 -23.16 -9.36
C HIS A 170 7.88 -24.53 -8.83
N SER A 171 7.16 -25.06 -7.83
CA SER A 171 7.39 -26.38 -7.24
C SER A 171 6.70 -27.53 -7.99
N GLN A 172 6.12 -27.27 -9.17
CA GLN A 172 5.38 -28.24 -10.00
C GLN A 172 4.17 -28.88 -9.30
N GLN A 173 3.57 -28.17 -8.34
CA GLN A 173 2.37 -28.57 -7.61
C GLN A 173 1.14 -27.90 -8.23
N GLY A 174 0.82 -28.29 -9.47
CA GLY A 174 -0.20 -27.62 -10.28
C GLY A 174 -1.60 -27.69 -9.66
N GLN A 175 -1.96 -28.82 -9.04
CA GLN A 175 -3.29 -29.02 -8.45
C GLN A 175 -3.48 -28.13 -7.22
N GLU A 176 -2.51 -28.12 -6.32
CA GLU A 176 -2.51 -27.27 -5.14
C GLU A 176 -2.48 -25.78 -5.53
N ALA A 177 -1.75 -25.43 -6.60
CA ALA A 177 -1.74 -24.06 -7.14
C ALA A 177 -3.14 -23.62 -7.59
N VAL A 178 -3.87 -24.48 -8.32
CA VAL A 178 -5.27 -24.22 -8.70
C VAL A 178 -6.13 -23.97 -7.46
N GLU A 179 -6.03 -24.80 -6.43
CA GLU A 179 -6.81 -24.64 -5.20
C GLU A 179 -6.55 -23.29 -4.51
N MET A 180 -5.28 -22.86 -4.42
CA MET A 180 -4.95 -21.58 -3.80
C MET A 180 -5.41 -20.39 -4.64
N LEU A 181 -5.26 -20.46 -5.97
CA LEU A 181 -5.65 -19.38 -6.86
C LEU A 181 -7.18 -19.23 -6.96
N LEU A 182 -7.94 -20.34 -6.87
CA LEU A 182 -9.39 -20.29 -6.77
C LEU A 182 -9.88 -19.62 -5.49
N LYS A 183 -9.16 -19.76 -4.36
CA LYS A 183 -9.47 -19.00 -3.15
C LYS A 183 -9.28 -17.50 -3.35
N ALA A 184 -8.29 -17.05 -4.14
CA ALA A 184 -8.17 -15.63 -4.48
C ALA A 184 -9.39 -15.11 -5.29
N LEU A 185 -10.12 -16.01 -5.98
CA LEU A 185 -11.36 -15.69 -6.67
C LEU A 185 -12.61 -15.65 -5.78
N ASP A 186 -12.53 -16.01 -4.50
CA ASP A 186 -13.68 -16.02 -3.60
C ASP A 186 -13.36 -15.36 -2.25
N TYR A 187 -14.10 -14.31 -1.89
CA TYR A 187 -13.85 -13.60 -0.64
C TYR A 187 -14.66 -14.22 0.48
N PRO A 188 -14.01 -14.79 1.52
CA PRO A 188 -14.76 -15.34 2.63
C PRO A 188 -15.48 -14.21 3.40
N GLU A 189 -16.69 -14.50 3.88
CA GLU A 189 -17.59 -13.51 4.51
C GLU A 189 -16.93 -12.72 5.66
N ASN A 190 -15.96 -13.33 6.34
CA ASN A 190 -15.29 -12.73 7.48
C ASN A 190 -14.37 -11.55 7.08
N LEU A 191 -14.02 -11.37 5.80
CA LEU A 191 -13.30 -10.18 5.35
C LEU A 191 -14.16 -8.92 5.34
N GLY A 192 -15.48 -9.07 5.44
CA GLY A 192 -16.42 -7.94 5.55
C GLY A 192 -16.73 -7.21 4.24
N GLU A 193 -16.12 -7.61 3.13
CA GLU A 193 -16.28 -6.97 1.82
C GLU A 193 -16.64 -7.99 0.73
N GLY A 194 -17.56 -7.60 -0.15
CA GLY A 194 -17.89 -8.35 -1.37
C GLY A 194 -17.10 -7.86 -2.57
N LYS A 195 -17.02 -8.69 -3.61
CA LYS A 195 -16.41 -8.29 -4.89
C LYS A 195 -17.27 -7.25 -5.61
N LEU A 196 -16.62 -6.23 -6.15
CA LEU A 196 -17.26 -5.24 -7.02
C LEU A 196 -17.50 -5.83 -8.42
N THR A 197 -18.64 -5.49 -9.01
CA THR A 197 -18.95 -5.84 -10.40
C THR A 197 -17.90 -5.20 -11.33
N GLY A 198 -17.20 -6.02 -12.11
CA GLY A 198 -16.16 -5.56 -13.04
C GLY A 198 -14.74 -5.51 -12.46
N ALA A 199 -14.52 -6.05 -11.26
CA ALA A 199 -13.17 -6.24 -10.72
C ALA A 199 -12.27 -6.99 -11.72
N GLN A 200 -11.08 -6.45 -11.97
CA GLN A 200 -10.08 -7.09 -12.80
C GLN A 200 -9.25 -8.06 -11.96
N GLU A 201 -9.09 -9.26 -12.48
CA GLU A 201 -8.50 -10.41 -11.77
C GLU A 201 -7.49 -11.11 -12.70
N ASN A 202 -6.86 -10.31 -13.56
CA ASN A 202 -6.06 -10.77 -14.69
C ASN A 202 -4.86 -11.58 -14.21
N ASN A 203 -4.24 -11.17 -13.10
CA ASN A 203 -3.16 -11.90 -12.43
C ASN A 203 -3.60 -13.29 -11.99
N ILE A 204 -4.73 -13.41 -11.26
CA ILE A 204 -5.23 -14.69 -10.75
C ILE A 204 -5.56 -15.61 -11.93
N ARG A 205 -6.25 -15.09 -12.94
CA ARG A 205 -6.66 -15.87 -14.13
C ARG A 205 -5.47 -16.29 -14.98
N TYR A 206 -4.45 -15.43 -15.11
CA TYR A 206 -3.21 -15.79 -15.79
C TYR A 206 -2.53 -16.98 -15.10
N TYR A 207 -2.32 -16.91 -13.79
CA TYR A 207 -1.68 -18.01 -13.05
C TYR A 207 -2.54 -19.27 -13.00
N LEU A 208 -3.89 -19.17 -12.98
CA LEU A 208 -4.77 -20.33 -13.15
C LEU A 208 -4.56 -20.99 -14.52
N GLY A 209 -4.42 -20.18 -15.58
CA GLY A 209 -4.09 -20.69 -16.91
C GLY A 209 -2.76 -21.44 -16.94
N CYS A 210 -1.73 -20.90 -16.26
CA CYS A 210 -0.46 -21.60 -16.08
C CYS A 210 -0.63 -22.93 -15.34
N ALA A 211 -1.37 -22.94 -14.24
CA ALA A 211 -1.61 -24.15 -13.43
C ALA A 211 -2.33 -25.24 -14.21
N TYR A 212 -3.41 -24.90 -14.92
CA TYR A 212 -4.13 -25.86 -15.76
C TYR A 212 -3.27 -26.39 -16.91
N ARG A 213 -2.43 -25.55 -17.50
CA ARG A 213 -1.49 -26.00 -18.54
C ARG A 213 -0.49 -27.01 -17.98
N ASP A 214 0.08 -26.76 -16.80
CA ASP A 214 1.03 -27.67 -16.16
C ASP A 214 0.39 -29.03 -15.82
N LEU A 215 -0.93 -29.05 -15.57
CA LEU A 215 -1.74 -30.25 -15.40
C LEU A 215 -2.14 -30.94 -16.72
N GLY A 216 -1.85 -30.34 -17.88
CA GLY A 216 -2.27 -30.83 -19.20
C GLY A 216 -3.71 -30.49 -19.58
N GLU A 217 -4.41 -29.68 -18.78
CA GLU A 217 -5.79 -29.22 -18.98
C GLU A 217 -5.84 -28.01 -19.93
N MET A 218 -5.52 -28.26 -21.21
CA MET A 218 -5.30 -27.19 -22.21
C MET A 218 -6.55 -26.34 -22.51
N GLU A 219 -7.75 -26.92 -22.43
CA GLU A 219 -9.00 -26.19 -22.66
C GLU A 219 -9.26 -25.18 -21.54
N GLN A 220 -9.17 -25.63 -20.28
CA GLN A 220 -9.25 -24.77 -19.10
C GLN A 220 -8.17 -23.68 -19.13
N ALA A 221 -6.93 -24.04 -19.44
CA ALA A 221 -5.82 -23.10 -19.54
C ALA A 221 -6.12 -21.99 -20.55
N THR A 222 -6.56 -22.37 -21.75
CA THR A 222 -6.92 -21.42 -22.82
C THR A 222 -8.06 -20.49 -22.39
N HIS A 223 -9.10 -21.04 -21.74
CA HIS A 223 -10.20 -20.25 -21.22
C HIS A 223 -9.75 -19.23 -20.17
N CYS A 224 -8.89 -19.64 -19.23
CA CYS A 224 -8.30 -18.75 -18.23
C CYS A 224 -7.48 -17.62 -18.87
N PHE A 225 -6.64 -17.92 -19.86
CA PHE A 225 -5.88 -16.89 -20.58
C PHE A 225 -6.79 -15.92 -21.35
N GLN A 226 -7.88 -16.41 -21.97
CA GLN A 226 -8.85 -15.55 -22.63
C GLN A 226 -9.53 -14.57 -21.66
N LEU A 227 -9.82 -15.00 -20.43
CA LEU A 227 -10.37 -14.12 -19.40
C LEU A 227 -9.32 -13.16 -18.84
N ALA A 228 -8.06 -13.58 -18.73
CA ALA A 228 -6.94 -12.74 -18.30
C ALA A 228 -6.53 -11.70 -19.36
N ALA A 229 -6.83 -11.91 -20.64
CA ALA A 229 -6.51 -10.97 -21.73
C ALA A 229 -7.52 -9.80 -21.89
N ARG A 230 -8.61 -9.79 -21.12
CA ARG A 230 -9.70 -8.79 -21.18
C ARG A 230 -9.62 -7.84 -19.99
N GLY A 231 -10.06 -6.60 -20.15
CA GLY A 231 -10.13 -5.62 -19.07
C GLY A 231 -9.91 -4.20 -19.56
N ILE A 232 -9.54 -3.30 -18.64
CA ILE A 232 -9.17 -1.93 -18.98
C ILE A 232 -7.85 -1.96 -19.76
N GLU A 233 -7.82 -1.21 -20.86
CA GLU A 233 -6.68 -1.15 -21.77
C GLU A 233 -5.77 0.06 -21.51
N GLU A 234 -6.27 1.11 -20.86
CA GLU A 234 -5.52 2.33 -20.61
C GLU A 234 -5.13 2.43 -19.12
N PRO A 235 -3.88 2.75 -18.80
CA PRO A 235 -3.46 2.91 -17.41
C PRO A 235 -4.13 4.12 -16.78
N THR A 236 -4.51 3.99 -15.51
CA THR A 236 -5.12 5.05 -14.71
C THR A 236 -4.09 5.74 -13.82
N SER A 237 -4.44 6.91 -13.29
CA SER A 237 -3.59 7.67 -12.39
C SER A 237 -3.47 7.00 -11.02
N ALA A 238 -2.38 7.24 -10.29
CA ALA A 238 -2.20 6.74 -8.93
C ALA A 238 -3.02 7.51 -7.87
N ILE A 239 -3.74 8.56 -8.26
CA ILE A 239 -4.37 9.50 -7.31
C ILE A 239 -5.61 8.89 -6.63
N PHE A 240 -6.29 7.95 -7.26
CA PHE A 240 -7.56 7.40 -6.76
C PHE A 240 -7.38 5.97 -6.25
N TYR A 241 -7.83 5.69 -5.02
CA TYR A 241 -7.64 4.37 -4.39
C TYR A 241 -8.51 3.26 -5.00
N ASN A 242 -9.52 3.62 -5.80
CA ASN A 242 -10.38 2.70 -6.55
C ASN A 242 -9.81 2.34 -7.94
N ASP A 243 -8.76 3.04 -8.37
CA ASP A 243 -8.14 2.77 -9.66
C ASP A 243 -7.48 1.40 -9.67
N GLN A 244 -7.62 0.69 -10.79
CA GLN A 244 -7.15 -0.68 -10.90
C GLN A 244 -5.62 -0.71 -10.97
N PRO A 245 -4.95 -1.66 -10.30
CA PRO A 245 -3.50 -1.78 -10.33
C PRO A 245 -2.96 -1.96 -11.77
N PRO A 246 -1.86 -1.25 -12.14
CA PRO A 246 -1.35 -1.27 -13.52
C PRO A 246 -0.82 -2.64 -13.95
N ASP A 247 -0.48 -3.52 -13.01
CA ASP A 247 -0.06 -4.89 -13.29
C ASP A 247 -1.16 -5.73 -13.94
N MET A 248 -2.44 -5.37 -13.82
CA MET A 248 -3.50 -6.05 -14.59
C MET A 248 -3.27 -5.96 -16.10
N ILE A 249 -2.76 -4.83 -16.60
CA ILE A 249 -2.40 -4.63 -18.03
C ILE A 249 -1.19 -5.50 -18.38
N PHE A 250 -0.22 -5.65 -17.48
CA PHE A 250 0.91 -6.56 -17.67
C PHE A 250 0.44 -8.01 -17.80
N TYR A 251 -0.46 -8.47 -16.91
CA TYR A 251 -1.01 -9.82 -17.01
C TYR A 251 -1.91 -10.03 -18.24
N GLN A 252 -2.59 -9.00 -18.74
CA GLN A 252 -3.25 -9.06 -20.06
C GLN A 252 -2.25 -9.35 -21.17
N GLY A 253 -1.09 -8.67 -21.16
CA GLY A 253 -0.01 -8.89 -22.11
C GLY A 253 0.54 -10.32 -22.03
N LEU A 254 0.85 -10.79 -20.83
CA LEU A 254 1.33 -12.17 -20.64
C LEU A 254 0.31 -13.22 -21.11
N ALA A 255 -0.97 -13.02 -20.81
CA ALA A 255 -2.03 -13.92 -21.26
C ALA A 255 -2.16 -13.95 -22.79
N ARG A 256 -1.97 -12.81 -23.47
CA ARG A 256 -1.97 -12.73 -24.94
C ARG A 256 -0.82 -13.50 -25.57
N LEU A 257 0.38 -13.46 -24.96
CA LEU A 257 1.49 -14.32 -25.39
C LEU A 257 1.10 -15.81 -25.33
N GLN A 258 0.37 -16.23 -24.28
CA GLN A 258 -0.11 -17.63 -24.18
C GLN A 258 -1.17 -17.99 -25.23
N LEU A 259 -1.82 -16.98 -25.83
CA LEU A 259 -2.81 -17.12 -26.89
C LEU A 259 -2.21 -16.93 -28.30
N ASN A 260 -0.89 -16.76 -28.42
CA ASN A 260 -0.18 -16.44 -29.66
C ASN A 260 -0.61 -15.11 -30.30
N ASP A 261 -1.02 -14.12 -29.48
CA ASP A 261 -1.31 -12.75 -29.91
C ASP A 261 -0.16 -11.82 -29.51
N ASP A 262 0.99 -12.00 -30.18
CA ASP A 262 2.22 -11.25 -29.90
C ASP A 262 2.05 -9.75 -30.11
N GLU A 263 1.31 -9.35 -31.17
CA GLU A 263 1.02 -7.94 -31.42
C GLU A 263 0.17 -7.32 -30.31
N GLY A 264 -0.83 -8.06 -29.80
CA GLY A 264 -1.65 -7.61 -28.69
C GLY A 264 -0.87 -7.50 -27.39
N ALA A 265 0.03 -8.45 -27.12
CA ALA A 265 0.92 -8.38 -25.97
C ALA A 265 1.86 -7.16 -26.04
N LEU A 266 2.52 -6.95 -27.19
CA LEU A 266 3.39 -5.81 -27.45
C LEU A 266 2.67 -4.48 -27.22
N ARG A 267 1.40 -4.36 -27.68
CA ARG A 267 0.57 -3.17 -27.42
C ARG A 267 0.39 -2.93 -25.93
N ARG A 268 0.01 -3.95 -25.14
CA ARG A 268 -0.21 -3.79 -23.68
C ARG A 268 1.07 -3.32 -22.95
N PHE A 269 2.21 -3.93 -23.25
CA PHE A 269 3.48 -3.54 -22.63
C PHE A 269 3.95 -2.15 -23.06
N SER A 270 3.81 -1.81 -24.34
CA SER A 270 4.15 -0.49 -24.86
C SER A 270 3.27 0.61 -24.27
N THR A 271 1.99 0.32 -24.00
CA THR A 271 1.09 1.27 -23.33
C THR A 271 1.56 1.60 -21.92
N LEU A 272 2.06 0.62 -21.15
CA LEU A 272 2.62 0.86 -19.82
C LEU A 272 3.86 1.75 -19.88
N ILE A 273 4.76 1.49 -20.83
CA ILE A 273 5.97 2.30 -21.04
C ILE A 273 5.61 3.73 -21.43
N ALA A 274 4.73 3.89 -22.43
CA ALA A 274 4.32 5.20 -22.92
C ALA A 274 3.70 6.07 -21.80
N TYR A 275 2.85 5.48 -20.95
CA TYR A 275 2.29 6.18 -19.81
C TYR A 275 3.38 6.63 -18.83
N GLY A 276 4.27 5.71 -18.44
CA GLY A 276 5.34 6.01 -17.51
C GLY A 276 6.28 7.11 -18.02
N GLU A 277 6.70 7.07 -19.29
CA GLU A 277 7.55 8.10 -19.90
C GLU A 277 6.85 9.46 -19.97
N GLN A 278 5.55 9.46 -20.33
CA GLN A 278 4.77 10.68 -20.48
C GLN A 278 4.55 11.40 -19.14
N HIS A 279 4.27 10.65 -18.07
CA HIS A 279 3.79 11.21 -16.80
C HIS A 279 4.86 11.30 -15.70
N LEU A 280 6.06 10.75 -15.89
CA LEU A 280 7.12 10.74 -14.86
C LEU A 280 7.51 12.15 -14.38
N ALA A 281 7.49 13.14 -15.29
CA ALA A 281 7.87 14.52 -15.01
C ALA A 281 6.67 15.44 -14.68
N ASP A 282 5.45 14.89 -14.59
CA ASP A 282 4.25 15.69 -14.39
C ASP A 282 4.17 16.30 -12.99
N ALA A 283 3.77 17.57 -12.94
CA ALA A 283 3.45 18.24 -11.69
C ALA A 283 2.05 17.85 -11.21
N VAL A 284 1.93 16.69 -10.56
CA VAL A 284 0.67 16.20 -10.00
C VAL A 284 0.06 17.16 -8.97
N LYS A 285 -1.22 17.45 -9.15
CA LYS A 285 -2.06 18.21 -8.22
C LYS A 285 -3.42 17.53 -8.12
N ILE A 286 -3.97 17.53 -6.92
CA ILE A 286 -5.35 17.11 -6.68
C ILE A 286 -6.28 18.19 -7.24
N ASP A 287 -7.22 17.80 -8.10
CA ASP A 287 -8.29 18.70 -8.56
C ASP A 287 -9.19 19.10 -7.38
N TYR A 288 -9.63 20.36 -7.36
CA TYR A 288 -10.57 20.88 -6.38
C TYR A 288 -11.87 20.08 -6.31
N PHE A 289 -12.28 19.45 -7.42
CA PHE A 289 -13.49 18.60 -7.48
C PHE A 289 -13.20 17.09 -7.39
N ALA A 290 -11.96 16.68 -7.11
CA ALA A 290 -11.64 15.27 -6.97
C ALA A 290 -12.44 14.65 -5.81
N VAL A 291 -13.34 13.74 -6.16
CA VAL A 291 -14.00 12.82 -5.24
C VAL A 291 -13.20 11.52 -5.20
N SER A 292 -13.21 10.80 -4.09
CA SER A 292 -12.44 9.55 -3.91
C SER A 292 -10.92 9.69 -3.81
N LEU A 293 -10.45 10.82 -3.28
CA LEU A 293 -9.13 10.86 -2.67
C LEU A 293 -9.13 9.91 -1.46
N PRO A 294 -7.99 9.35 -1.05
CA PRO A 294 -7.88 8.70 0.24
C PRO A 294 -8.18 9.73 1.35
N ASP A 295 -9.45 9.82 1.76
CA ASP A 295 -9.91 10.70 2.82
C ASP A 295 -9.33 10.24 4.16
N PHE A 296 -8.92 11.20 4.99
CA PHE A 296 -8.33 11.00 6.32
C PHE A 296 -6.93 10.35 6.40
N GLN A 297 -5.99 10.73 5.52
CA GLN A 297 -4.59 10.43 5.81
C GLN A 297 -4.10 11.24 7.03
N THR A 298 -3.55 10.53 8.03
CA THR A 298 -2.94 11.15 9.22
C THR A 298 -1.76 12.06 8.83
N PHE A 299 -0.99 11.63 7.84
CA PHE A 299 0.14 12.36 7.28
C PHE A 299 -0.10 12.64 5.80
N GLU A 300 0.10 13.89 5.38
CA GLU A 300 -0.07 14.29 4.00
C GLU A 300 0.83 13.47 3.06
N GLU A 301 0.25 13.00 1.96
CA GLU A 301 0.99 12.28 0.92
C GLU A 301 1.81 13.23 0.06
N ASP A 302 3.05 12.84 -0.24
CA ASP A 302 3.85 13.47 -1.28
C ASP A 302 3.39 12.94 -2.65
N LEU A 303 2.49 13.68 -3.29
CA LEU A 303 1.92 13.33 -4.59
C LEU A 303 2.99 13.18 -5.69
N GLN A 304 4.11 13.90 -5.58
CA GLN A 304 5.19 13.78 -6.56
C GLN A 304 5.94 12.47 -6.38
N ARG A 305 6.23 12.10 -5.12
CA ARG A 305 6.81 10.79 -4.81
C ARG A 305 5.89 9.66 -5.25
N SER A 306 4.59 9.76 -4.95
CA SER A 306 3.58 8.78 -5.34
C SER A 306 3.50 8.60 -6.87
N ASN A 307 3.48 9.70 -7.62
CA ASN A 307 3.52 9.67 -9.09
C ASN A 307 4.78 9.00 -9.64
N ARG A 308 5.96 9.33 -9.08
CA ARG A 308 7.22 8.72 -9.50
C ARG A 308 7.26 7.22 -9.25
N ILE A 309 6.78 6.77 -8.08
CA ILE A 309 6.63 5.35 -7.75
C ILE A 309 5.75 4.67 -8.81
N HIS A 310 4.57 5.22 -9.09
CA HIS A 310 3.63 4.67 -10.07
C HIS A 310 4.21 4.58 -11.48
N CYS A 311 4.83 5.67 -11.96
CA CYS A 311 5.40 5.73 -13.30
C CYS A 311 6.58 4.75 -13.46
N HIS A 312 7.50 4.69 -12.48
CA HIS A 312 8.57 3.70 -12.50
C HIS A 312 8.04 2.28 -12.42
N TYR A 313 6.98 2.03 -11.64
CA TYR A 313 6.37 0.70 -11.58
C TYR A 313 5.78 0.29 -12.94
N MET A 314 5.09 1.20 -13.65
CA MET A 314 4.60 0.93 -15.01
C MET A 314 5.73 0.70 -16.01
N LEU A 315 6.79 1.51 -15.98
CA LEU A 315 7.96 1.31 -16.83
C LEU A 315 8.57 -0.07 -16.58
N GLY A 316 8.78 -0.44 -15.31
CA GLY A 316 9.30 -1.74 -14.91
C GLY A 316 8.45 -2.89 -15.44
N LEU A 317 7.12 -2.82 -15.29
CA LEU A 317 6.18 -3.83 -15.81
C LEU A 317 6.20 -3.92 -17.34
N GLY A 318 6.24 -2.78 -18.03
CA GLY A 318 6.29 -2.72 -19.48
C GLY A 318 7.57 -3.35 -20.04
N TYR A 319 8.74 -2.94 -19.53
CA TYR A 319 10.02 -3.53 -19.93
C TYR A 319 10.14 -5.01 -19.54
N LEU A 320 9.61 -5.40 -18.38
CA LEU A 320 9.55 -6.81 -17.98
C LEU A 320 8.77 -7.64 -19.01
N GLY A 321 7.62 -7.14 -19.49
CA GLY A 321 6.82 -7.80 -20.51
C GLY A 321 7.51 -7.90 -21.87
N LEU A 322 8.34 -6.90 -22.21
CA LEU A 322 9.20 -6.92 -23.40
C LEU A 322 10.49 -7.74 -23.22
N GLN A 323 10.70 -8.36 -22.06
CA GLN A 323 11.93 -9.07 -21.70
C GLN A 323 13.19 -8.18 -21.73
N ALA A 324 13.00 -6.86 -21.59
CA ALA A 324 14.07 -5.88 -21.42
C ALA A 324 14.47 -5.83 -19.93
N PHE A 325 15.10 -6.91 -19.47
CA PHE A 325 15.30 -7.22 -18.06
C PHE A 325 16.17 -6.22 -17.30
N GLU A 326 17.20 -5.65 -17.93
CA GLU A 326 18.05 -4.61 -17.33
C GLU A 326 17.24 -3.35 -17.02
N GLN A 327 16.46 -2.85 -17.99
CA GLN A 327 15.59 -1.69 -17.81
C GLN A 327 14.47 -1.96 -16.80
N ALA A 328 13.90 -3.16 -16.82
CA ALA A 328 12.88 -3.57 -15.86
C ALA A 328 13.43 -3.51 -14.42
N ARG A 329 14.62 -4.08 -14.20
CA ARG A 329 15.32 -4.07 -12.91
C ARG A 329 15.61 -2.65 -12.44
N GLU A 330 16.18 -1.81 -13.31
CA GLU A 330 16.48 -0.42 -12.98
C GLU A 330 15.24 0.32 -12.46
N HIS A 331 14.10 0.18 -13.14
CA HIS A 331 12.88 0.85 -12.73
C HIS A 331 12.24 0.27 -11.47
N PHE A 332 12.24 -1.05 -11.26
CA PHE A 332 11.79 -1.63 -10.00
C PHE A 332 12.69 -1.21 -8.83
N ASP A 333 14.00 -1.09 -9.03
CA ASP A 333 14.92 -0.58 -8.01
C ASP A 333 14.65 0.89 -7.67
N GLN A 334 14.31 1.73 -8.66
CA GLN A 334 13.85 3.10 -8.39
C GLN A 334 12.56 3.13 -7.55
N VAL A 335 11.62 2.21 -7.80
CA VAL A 335 10.43 2.07 -6.96
C VAL A 335 10.81 1.70 -5.54
N LEU A 336 11.64 0.67 -5.35
CA LEU A 336 12.03 0.17 -4.02
C LEU A 336 12.92 1.14 -3.24
N LEU A 337 13.67 2.00 -3.92
CA LEU A 337 14.38 3.12 -3.31
C LEU A 337 13.41 4.14 -2.70
N LEU A 338 12.29 4.41 -3.38
CA LEU A 338 11.27 5.36 -2.95
C LEU A 338 10.25 4.74 -1.99
N ASP A 339 9.97 3.44 -2.09
CA ASP A 339 9.08 2.68 -1.22
C ASP A 339 9.56 1.22 -1.14
N ILE A 340 10.33 0.93 -0.08
CA ILE A 340 10.91 -0.38 0.18
C ILE A 340 9.85 -1.46 0.41
N ALA A 341 8.61 -1.06 0.73
CA ALA A 341 7.49 -1.93 1.04
C ALA A 341 6.54 -2.11 -0.16
N HIS A 342 6.90 -1.61 -1.35
CA HIS A 342 6.03 -1.66 -2.52
C HIS A 342 5.86 -3.10 -3.05
N GLN A 343 4.77 -3.75 -2.61
CA GLN A 343 4.46 -5.16 -2.88
C GLN A 343 4.56 -5.54 -4.36
N GLY A 344 4.05 -4.69 -5.27
CA GLY A 344 4.08 -4.91 -6.72
C GLY A 344 5.51 -5.06 -7.26
N ALA A 345 6.33 -4.01 -7.16
CA ALA A 345 7.75 -4.04 -7.52
C ALA A 345 8.51 -5.21 -6.89
N MET A 346 8.28 -5.53 -5.60
CA MET A 346 8.95 -6.66 -4.94
C MET A 346 8.66 -8.00 -5.61
N VAL A 347 7.41 -8.27 -5.99
CA VAL A 347 7.04 -9.57 -6.59
C VAL A 347 7.37 -9.66 -8.07
N HIS A 348 7.32 -8.54 -8.80
CA HIS A 348 7.63 -8.50 -10.23
C HIS A 348 9.14 -8.43 -10.50
N LEU A 349 9.93 -7.83 -9.61
CA LEU A 349 11.40 -7.87 -9.71
C LEU A 349 11.95 -9.30 -9.66
N LYS A 350 11.30 -10.20 -8.90
CA LYS A 350 11.66 -11.64 -8.87
C LYS A 350 11.41 -12.37 -10.19
N LEU A 351 10.64 -11.77 -11.12
CA LEU A 351 10.41 -12.33 -12.45
C LEU A 351 11.51 -11.93 -13.44
N VAL A 352 12.40 -11.01 -13.05
CA VAL A 352 13.60 -10.67 -13.81
C VAL A 352 14.63 -11.78 -13.55
N PRO A 353 15.14 -12.48 -14.57
CA PRO A 353 16.23 -13.44 -14.40
C PRO A 353 17.44 -12.77 -13.74
N ASP A 354 18.13 -13.50 -12.86
CA ASP A 354 19.45 -13.07 -12.42
C ASP A 354 20.40 -13.13 -13.62
N ASP A 355 21.23 -12.10 -13.79
CA ASP A 355 22.33 -12.17 -14.75
C ASP A 355 23.26 -13.27 -14.28
N GLU A 356 23.11 -14.49 -14.79
CA GLU A 356 24.20 -15.46 -14.75
C GLU A 356 25.28 -14.93 -15.71
N PRO A 357 26.46 -14.54 -15.22
CA PRO A 357 27.58 -14.34 -16.13
C PRO A 357 27.92 -15.71 -16.75
N GLU A 358 27.65 -15.87 -18.04
CA GLU A 358 28.21 -16.96 -18.88
C GLU A 358 29.74 -16.96 -18.89
#